data_AF-A0A379LWS9-F1
#
_entry.id   AF-A0A379LWS9-F1
#
_cell.length_a   1.000
_cell.length_b   1.000
_cell.length_c   1.000
_cell.angle_alpha   90.00
_cell.angle_beta   90.00
_cell.angle_gamma   90.00
#
_symmetry.space_group_name_H-M   'P 1'
#
loop_
_entity.id
_entity.type
_entity.pdbx_description
1 polymer ?
#
loop_
_entity_poly.entity_id
_entity_poly.type
_entity_poly.pdbx_seq_one_letter_code
_entity_poly.pdbx_strand_id
1 'polypeptide(L)'
;MRDDRLRLFSFATAEKRVDYLWVLRAFDHARGNYSVLLHAGDVENVLTRLPGATGDDVPDSSEIPALLEQLHAWGVLERSYDGTRAATLAEYRNRHYVYQFGQAGYRVFRAVEDVLSSRGEDVSLSRLALPDLLADLNDLADANAAGDGELVYRKLSRLDATLSDMAERAARFYLVLGDLVRTTEVTPETFLAHKDALLTHMREFSTDLARYAPKLSAALDRVQATGVQKLTAEAARHDERVLLSFEEREADWAQRWWGIEHWFVGVGAEPSESERLRGATINAISAVLGLLRRLTEQRRGGVSRESQLRHLAGWFAAAPSEDAAHALFGAVFDLGCPRHFSVAHPDADVVPVTRSWWEAPPVEISRTLAETGRRPAAGAPGRIQRNDAGVRRLRETQLEKQRRRAEAARSLAAGGVRERKLSEPEAEVLLSLLDAALSARVPVRGRVRSDDVASGTQNGVELTLRPSGESTVVHTARGRLYLDGLSVEVR
;
A
#
# COMPACT_ATOMS: atom_id res chain seq x y z
N MET A 1 -15.98 36.79 -8.36
CA MET A 1 -14.69 36.08 -8.50
C MET A 1 -14.69 34.63 -8.00
N ARG A 2 -15.07 34.32 -6.73
CA ARG A 2 -15.20 32.91 -6.28
C ARG A 2 -16.40 32.19 -6.91
N ASP A 3 -17.53 32.89 -7.05
CA ASP A 3 -18.76 32.35 -7.62
C ASP A 3 -18.63 32.08 -9.14
N ASP A 4 -17.92 32.96 -9.87
CA ASP A 4 -17.64 32.77 -11.30
C ASP A 4 -16.81 31.50 -11.60
N ARG A 5 -15.99 31.05 -10.65
CA ARG A 5 -15.20 29.82 -10.80
C ARG A 5 -16.04 28.54 -10.63
N LEU A 6 -17.15 28.59 -9.88
CA LEU A 6 -18.05 27.46 -9.76
C LEU A 6 -18.79 27.17 -11.07
N ARG A 7 -18.97 28.20 -11.91
CA ARG A 7 -19.55 28.05 -13.26
C ARG A 7 -18.74 27.13 -14.17
N LEU A 8 -17.45 26.92 -13.90
CA LEU A 8 -16.61 25.97 -14.63
C LEU A 8 -17.10 24.52 -14.47
N PHE A 9 -17.83 24.19 -13.40
CA PHE A 9 -18.40 22.86 -13.16
C PHE A 9 -19.76 22.64 -13.86
N SER A 10 -20.34 23.68 -14.49
CA SER A 10 -21.70 23.60 -15.04
C SER A 10 -21.88 22.50 -16.09
N PHE A 11 -20.83 22.15 -16.85
CA PHE A 11 -20.90 21.07 -17.84
C PHE A 11 -21.15 19.70 -17.20
N ALA A 12 -20.69 19.46 -15.97
CA ALA A 12 -20.82 18.18 -15.28
C ALA A 12 -22.25 17.90 -14.80
N THR A 13 -23.06 18.95 -14.61
CA THR A 13 -24.44 18.87 -14.10
C THR A 13 -25.50 19.27 -15.13
N ALA A 14 -25.09 19.65 -16.35
CA ALA A 14 -26.00 20.06 -17.42
C ALA A 14 -26.80 18.88 -18.00
N GLU A 15 -27.89 19.19 -18.71
CA GLU A 15 -28.71 18.19 -19.40
C GLU A 15 -27.89 17.39 -20.42
N LYS A 16 -27.14 18.09 -21.28
CA LYS A 16 -26.18 17.55 -22.27
C LYS A 16 -24.79 17.20 -21.72
N ARG A 17 -24.69 16.82 -20.43
CA ARG A 17 -23.40 16.53 -19.76
C ARG A 17 -22.53 15.50 -20.49
N VAL A 18 -23.13 14.49 -21.10
CA VAL A 18 -22.42 13.42 -21.81
C VAL A 18 -21.74 13.99 -23.07
N ASP A 19 -22.48 14.78 -23.83
CA ASP A 19 -21.98 15.47 -25.03
C ASP A 19 -20.83 16.42 -24.71
N TYR A 20 -20.96 17.21 -23.64
CA TYR A 20 -19.89 18.10 -23.19
C TYR A 20 -18.64 17.31 -22.79
N LEU A 21 -18.79 16.20 -22.07
CA LEU A 21 -17.66 15.36 -21.69
C LEU A 21 -16.95 14.78 -22.91
N TRP A 22 -17.68 14.33 -23.93
CA TRP A 22 -17.08 13.85 -25.18
C TRP A 22 -16.30 14.93 -25.91
N VAL A 23 -16.86 16.13 -26.06
CA VAL A 23 -16.15 17.26 -26.65
C VAL A 23 -14.87 17.55 -25.86
N LEU A 24 -14.93 17.61 -24.53
CA LEU A 24 -13.75 17.88 -23.70
C LEU A 24 -12.70 16.75 -23.75
N ARG A 25 -13.12 15.48 -23.85
CA ARG A 25 -12.22 14.33 -24.10
C ARG A 25 -11.53 14.42 -25.44
N ALA A 26 -12.20 14.94 -26.48
CA ALA A 26 -11.56 15.19 -27.77
C ALA A 26 -10.46 16.26 -27.64
N PHE A 27 -10.68 17.33 -26.87
CA PHE A 27 -9.62 18.29 -26.56
C PHE A 27 -8.47 17.68 -25.75
N ASP A 28 -8.74 16.84 -24.74
CA ASP A 28 -7.69 16.21 -23.93
C ASP A 28 -6.85 15.23 -24.77
N HIS A 29 -7.51 14.46 -25.64
CA HIS A 29 -6.83 13.56 -26.58
C HIS A 29 -5.98 14.31 -27.60
N ALA A 30 -6.51 15.38 -28.20
CA ALA A 30 -5.74 16.22 -29.10
C ALA A 30 -4.53 16.85 -28.41
N ARG A 31 -4.72 17.34 -27.17
CA ARG A 31 -3.65 17.90 -26.34
C ARG A 31 -2.57 16.87 -26.01
N GLY A 32 -2.96 15.63 -25.70
CA GLY A 32 -2.02 14.51 -25.51
C GLY A 32 -1.19 14.20 -26.76
N ASN A 33 -1.72 14.52 -27.94
CA ASN A 33 -1.03 14.44 -29.24
C ASN A 33 -0.41 15.78 -29.68
N TYR A 34 -0.17 16.71 -28.75
CA TYR A 34 0.46 18.02 -28.96
C TYR A 34 -0.32 19.00 -29.86
N SER A 35 -1.60 18.75 -30.10
CA SER A 35 -2.51 19.67 -30.79
C SER A 35 -3.38 20.41 -29.76
N VAL A 36 -3.15 21.72 -29.59
CA VAL A 36 -3.77 22.52 -28.52
C VAL A 36 -5.01 23.29 -28.99
N LEU A 37 -5.04 23.68 -30.28
CA LEU A 37 -6.11 24.46 -30.89
C LEU A 37 -6.93 23.57 -31.81
N LEU A 38 -8.25 23.54 -31.62
CA LEU A 38 -9.17 22.76 -32.46
C LEU A 38 -10.28 23.64 -33.02
N HIS A 39 -10.63 23.42 -34.29
CA HIS A 39 -11.91 23.84 -34.85
C HIS A 39 -13.00 22.80 -34.59
N ALA A 40 -14.27 23.18 -34.82
CA ALA A 40 -15.41 22.27 -34.72
C ALA A 40 -15.24 20.99 -35.56
N GLY A 41 -14.74 21.11 -36.80
CA GLY A 41 -14.47 19.94 -37.65
C GLY A 41 -13.28 19.09 -37.18
N ASP A 42 -12.31 19.68 -36.49
CA ASP A 42 -11.20 18.90 -35.90
C ASP A 42 -11.70 18.09 -34.70
N VAL A 43 -12.63 18.64 -33.90
CA VAL A 43 -13.29 17.93 -32.80
C VAL A 43 -14.05 16.71 -33.32
N GLU A 44 -14.85 16.86 -34.39
CA GLU A 44 -15.54 15.75 -35.06
C GLU A 44 -14.56 14.65 -35.50
N ASN A 45 -13.46 15.04 -36.15
CA ASN A 45 -12.41 14.11 -36.57
C ASN A 45 -11.69 13.42 -35.41
N VAL A 46 -11.60 14.04 -34.23
CA VAL A 46 -11.01 13.41 -33.05
C VAL A 46 -12.01 12.46 -32.38
N LEU A 47 -13.29 12.84 -32.29
CA LEU A 47 -14.34 12.00 -31.69
C LEU A 47 -14.46 10.64 -32.40
N THR A 48 -14.39 10.61 -33.74
CA THR A 48 -14.42 9.37 -34.53
C THR A 48 -13.24 8.42 -34.26
N ARG A 49 -12.16 8.91 -33.67
CA ARG A 49 -10.94 8.14 -33.35
C ARG A 49 -10.84 7.74 -31.89
N LEU A 50 -11.75 8.21 -31.02
CA LEU A 50 -11.69 7.92 -29.59
C LEU A 50 -12.16 6.49 -29.27
N PRO A 51 -11.44 5.73 -28.43
CA PRO A 51 -11.90 4.41 -27.97
C PRO A 51 -13.16 4.55 -27.12
N GLY A 52 -14.16 3.71 -27.35
CA GLY A 52 -15.43 3.73 -26.60
C GLY A 52 -16.47 4.73 -27.09
N ALA A 53 -16.19 5.43 -28.21
CA ALA A 53 -17.16 6.24 -28.93
C ALA A 53 -18.18 5.32 -29.64
N THR A 54 -19.16 4.80 -28.91
CA THR A 54 -20.33 4.11 -29.49
C THR A 54 -21.36 5.15 -29.95
N GLY A 55 -21.95 4.92 -31.14
CA GLY A 55 -22.66 5.96 -31.90
C GLY A 55 -23.82 6.68 -31.21
N ASP A 56 -24.38 6.12 -30.12
CA ASP A 56 -25.47 6.76 -29.37
C ASP A 56 -24.98 7.72 -28.27
N ASP A 57 -23.70 7.65 -27.86
CA ASP A 57 -23.16 8.46 -26.76
C ASP A 57 -22.39 9.70 -27.26
N VAL A 58 -22.03 9.76 -28.54
CA VAL A 58 -21.23 10.84 -29.14
C VAL A 58 -22.15 11.92 -29.69
N PRO A 59 -21.87 13.21 -29.47
CA PRO A 59 -22.69 14.28 -30.01
C PRO A 59 -22.67 14.32 -31.53
N ASP A 60 -23.84 14.60 -32.12
CA ASP A 60 -23.98 14.82 -33.56
C ASP A 60 -23.12 15.99 -34.04
N SER A 61 -22.56 15.89 -35.24
CA SER A 61 -21.69 16.91 -35.84
C SER A 61 -22.36 18.29 -35.94
N SER A 62 -23.69 18.32 -36.10
CA SER A 62 -24.50 19.54 -36.15
C SER A 62 -24.58 20.26 -34.79
N GLU A 63 -24.38 19.54 -33.68
CA GLU A 63 -24.48 20.08 -32.32
C GLU A 63 -23.14 20.58 -31.76
N ILE A 64 -22.01 20.08 -32.28
CA ILE A 64 -20.65 20.44 -31.85
C ILE A 64 -20.45 21.97 -31.77
N PRO A 65 -20.85 22.79 -32.76
CA PRO A 65 -20.68 24.24 -32.68
C PRO A 65 -21.40 24.87 -31.47
N ALA A 66 -22.61 24.42 -31.16
CA ALA A 66 -23.38 24.93 -30.02
C ALA A 66 -22.76 24.49 -28.68
N LEU A 67 -22.23 23.26 -28.62
CA LEU A 67 -21.53 22.75 -27.43
C LEU A 67 -20.25 23.56 -27.15
N LEU A 68 -19.48 23.89 -28.19
CA LEU A 68 -18.25 24.69 -28.09
C LEU A 68 -18.53 26.12 -27.58
N GLU A 69 -19.56 26.77 -28.12
CA GLU A 69 -19.97 28.10 -27.66
C GLU A 69 -20.42 28.07 -26.20
N GLN A 70 -21.15 27.03 -25.78
CA GLN A 70 -21.58 26.90 -24.38
C GLN A 70 -20.39 26.64 -23.43
N LEU A 71 -19.46 25.76 -23.81
CA LEU A 71 -18.22 25.51 -23.05
C LEU A 71 -17.35 26.76 -22.95
N HIS A 72 -17.35 27.61 -23.98
CA HIS A 72 -16.74 28.93 -23.94
C HIS A 72 -17.48 29.89 -22.99
N ALA A 73 -18.82 29.93 -23.05
CA ALA A 73 -19.63 30.77 -22.16
C ALA A 73 -19.49 30.41 -20.67
N TRP A 74 -19.20 29.15 -20.36
CA TRP A 74 -18.84 28.70 -19.01
C TRP A 74 -17.39 28.96 -18.61
N GLY A 75 -16.53 29.36 -19.56
CA GLY A 75 -15.11 29.62 -19.32
C GLY A 75 -14.24 28.36 -19.27
N VAL A 76 -14.78 27.20 -19.68
CA VAL A 76 -14.01 25.95 -19.77
C VAL A 76 -13.06 26.00 -20.97
N LEU A 77 -13.55 26.51 -22.10
CA LEU A 77 -12.78 26.74 -23.32
C LEU A 77 -12.56 28.24 -23.55
N GLU A 78 -11.38 28.57 -24.06
CA GLU A 78 -11.07 29.88 -24.61
C GLU A 78 -11.27 29.84 -26.12
N ARG A 79 -11.86 30.91 -26.66
CA ARG A 79 -12.14 31.07 -28.08
C ARG A 79 -11.21 32.14 -28.64
N SER A 80 -10.47 31.81 -29.69
CA SER A 80 -9.72 32.78 -30.48
C SER A 80 -10.11 32.70 -31.95
N TYR A 81 -9.80 33.75 -32.69
CA TYR A 81 -10.10 33.82 -34.12
C TYR A 81 -8.87 33.41 -34.91
N ASP A 82 -9.04 32.45 -35.82
CA ASP A 82 -8.01 32.06 -36.78
C ASP A 82 -8.44 32.45 -38.19
N GLY A 83 -7.85 33.53 -38.72
CA GLY A 83 -8.12 34.02 -40.08
C GLY A 83 -7.28 33.34 -41.16
N THR A 84 -6.36 32.42 -40.81
CA THR A 84 -5.36 31.89 -41.75
C THR A 84 -5.89 30.76 -42.64
N ARG A 85 -7.02 30.15 -42.30
CA ARG A 85 -7.58 28.96 -42.97
C ARG A 85 -8.68 29.25 -43.99
N ALA A 86 -9.03 30.52 -44.21
CA ALA A 86 -10.05 30.90 -45.19
C ALA A 86 -9.49 30.80 -46.62
N ALA A 87 -9.89 29.78 -47.39
CA ALA A 87 -9.52 29.66 -48.79
C ALA A 87 -10.33 30.60 -49.69
N THR A 88 -11.47 31.10 -49.20
CA THR A 88 -12.35 32.04 -49.93
C THR A 88 -12.83 33.21 -49.07
N LEU A 89 -13.22 34.33 -49.70
CA LEU A 89 -13.81 35.50 -49.03
C LEU A 89 -15.14 35.17 -48.31
N ALA A 90 -15.86 34.15 -48.80
CA ALA A 90 -17.08 33.63 -48.17
C ALA A 90 -16.76 32.86 -46.89
N GLU A 91 -15.71 32.03 -46.89
CA GLU A 91 -15.20 31.34 -45.70
C GLU A 91 -14.60 32.32 -44.69
N TYR A 92 -13.87 33.36 -45.13
CA TYR A 92 -13.35 34.40 -44.23
C TYR A 92 -14.46 35.14 -43.47
N ARG A 93 -15.63 35.31 -44.09
CA ARG A 93 -16.83 35.90 -43.48
C ARG A 93 -17.54 34.97 -42.50
N ASN A 94 -17.37 33.65 -42.64
CA ASN A 94 -17.79 32.70 -41.63
C ASN A 94 -16.74 32.72 -40.51
N ARG A 95 -17.17 33.05 -39.29
CA ARG A 95 -16.26 33.26 -38.16
C ARG A 95 -15.61 31.94 -37.75
N HIS A 96 -14.45 31.62 -38.33
CA HIS A 96 -13.66 30.44 -38.00
C HIS A 96 -13.00 30.62 -36.64
N TYR A 97 -13.72 30.20 -35.60
CA TYR A 97 -13.18 30.14 -34.26
C TYR A 97 -12.34 28.87 -34.09
N VAL A 98 -11.24 29.03 -33.37
CA VAL A 98 -10.50 27.93 -32.75
C VAL A 98 -10.73 28.00 -31.25
N TYR A 99 -10.77 26.83 -30.65
CA TYR A 99 -10.97 26.66 -29.22
C TYR A 99 -9.76 25.98 -28.62
N GLN A 100 -9.48 26.28 -27.35
CA GLN A 100 -8.51 25.58 -26.53
C GLN A 100 -9.02 25.53 -25.09
N PHE A 101 -8.45 24.65 -24.28
CA PHE A 101 -8.70 24.68 -22.85
C PHE A 101 -8.20 25.98 -22.21
N GLY A 102 -9.04 26.65 -21.42
CA GLY A 102 -8.56 27.60 -20.43
C GLY A 102 -7.86 26.85 -19.28
N GLN A 103 -6.87 27.47 -18.62
CA GLN A 103 -6.10 26.81 -17.56
C GLN A 103 -6.98 26.28 -16.42
N ALA A 104 -7.96 27.08 -15.97
CA ALA A 104 -8.90 26.66 -14.93
C ALA A 104 -9.90 25.63 -15.44
N GLY A 105 -10.38 25.78 -16.68
CA GLY A 105 -11.29 24.84 -17.34
C GLY A 105 -10.68 23.44 -17.45
N TYR A 106 -9.41 23.35 -17.84
CA TYR A 106 -8.68 22.08 -17.91
C TYR A 106 -8.62 21.37 -16.56
N ARG A 107 -8.28 22.11 -15.48
CA ARG A 107 -8.22 21.55 -14.13
C ARG A 107 -9.56 21.01 -13.67
N VAL A 108 -10.65 21.71 -13.97
CA VAL A 108 -12.00 21.25 -13.62
C VAL A 108 -12.39 20.01 -14.44
N PHE A 109 -12.13 20.00 -15.74
CA PHE A 109 -12.32 18.82 -16.58
C PHE A 109 -11.57 17.60 -16.04
N ARG A 110 -10.27 17.76 -15.74
CA ARG A 110 -9.44 16.69 -15.16
C ARG A 110 -10.01 16.19 -13.84
N ALA A 111 -10.40 17.09 -12.93
CA ALA A 111 -11.01 16.69 -11.67
C ALA A 111 -12.32 15.89 -11.85
N VAL A 112 -13.17 16.28 -12.81
CA VAL A 112 -14.40 15.55 -13.14
C VAL A 112 -14.08 14.19 -13.75
N GLU A 113 -13.16 14.12 -14.70
CA GLU A 113 -12.73 12.85 -15.30
C GLU A 113 -12.08 11.93 -14.28
N ASP A 114 -11.24 12.43 -13.38
CA ASP A 114 -10.60 11.62 -12.33
C ASP A 114 -11.66 11.01 -11.38
N VAL A 115 -12.76 11.73 -11.12
CA VAL A 115 -13.90 11.18 -10.35
C VAL A 115 -14.64 10.11 -11.17
N LEU A 116 -14.93 10.36 -12.44
CA LEU A 116 -15.68 9.43 -13.29
C LEU A 116 -14.88 8.16 -13.64
N SER A 117 -13.56 8.31 -13.79
CA SER A 117 -12.62 7.23 -14.11
C SER A 117 -12.08 6.53 -12.88
N SER A 118 -12.48 6.93 -11.65
CA SER A 118 -12.14 6.26 -10.39
C SER A 118 -12.80 4.87 -10.26
N ARG A 119 -12.55 3.99 -11.23
CA ARG A 119 -12.59 2.55 -11.04
C ARG A 119 -11.35 2.23 -10.21
N GLY A 120 -11.50 1.43 -9.15
CA GLY A 120 -10.42 1.09 -8.20
C GLY A 120 -9.25 0.28 -8.79
N GLU A 121 -8.95 0.43 -10.08
CA GLU A 121 -7.99 -0.34 -10.87
C GLU A 121 -6.59 0.28 -10.86
N ASP A 122 -6.45 1.62 -10.70
CA ASP A 122 -5.15 2.31 -10.71
C ASP A 122 -4.59 2.63 -9.32
N VAL A 123 -4.63 1.64 -8.44
CA VAL A 123 -4.20 1.79 -7.06
C VAL A 123 -2.86 1.09 -6.85
N SER A 124 -1.78 1.74 -7.27
CA SER A 124 -0.43 1.19 -7.18
C SER A 124 0.54 2.12 -6.43
N LEU A 125 1.22 1.54 -5.44
CA LEU A 125 2.41 2.12 -4.82
C LEU A 125 3.58 2.15 -5.82
N SER A 126 4.16 3.33 -6.04
CA SER A 126 5.26 3.51 -7.00
C SER A 126 6.57 2.91 -6.49
N ARG A 127 6.99 1.78 -7.07
CA ARG A 127 8.25 1.10 -6.73
C ARG A 127 9.47 1.70 -7.43
N LEU A 128 9.28 2.14 -8.67
CA LEU A 128 10.36 2.65 -9.52
C LEU A 128 10.84 4.05 -9.11
N ALA A 129 10.09 4.74 -8.26
CA ALA A 129 10.45 6.07 -7.79
C ALA A 129 11.64 6.08 -6.81
N LEU A 130 11.82 5.06 -5.96
CA LEU A 130 12.86 5.08 -4.91
C LEU A 130 14.30 5.09 -5.47
N PRO A 131 14.66 4.27 -6.48
CA PRO A 131 15.98 4.37 -7.12
C PRO A 131 16.20 5.72 -7.81
N ASP A 132 15.18 6.26 -8.47
CA ASP A 132 15.24 7.55 -9.16
C ASP A 132 15.45 8.71 -8.18
N LEU A 133 14.73 8.71 -7.06
CA LEU A 133 14.93 9.68 -5.97
C LEU A 133 16.36 9.62 -5.42
N LEU A 134 16.93 8.42 -5.28
CA LEU A 134 18.31 8.26 -4.81
C LEU A 134 19.31 8.81 -5.82
N ALA A 135 19.11 8.56 -7.11
CA ALA A 135 19.94 9.12 -8.16
C ALA A 135 19.84 10.65 -8.20
N ASP A 136 18.62 11.19 -8.17
CA ASP A 136 18.37 12.63 -8.20
C ASP A 136 18.94 13.35 -6.96
N LEU A 137 18.90 12.75 -5.76
CA LEU A 137 19.54 13.31 -4.57
C LEU A 137 21.07 13.35 -4.68
N ASN A 138 21.69 12.32 -5.26
CA ASN A 138 23.14 12.31 -5.47
C ASN A 138 23.55 13.37 -6.50
N ASP A 139 22.84 13.43 -7.63
CA ASP A 139 23.07 14.45 -8.66
C ASP A 139 22.83 15.86 -8.10
N LEU A 140 21.84 16.04 -7.23
CA LEU A 140 21.55 17.31 -6.57
C LEU A 140 22.70 17.76 -5.67
N ALA A 141 23.28 16.84 -4.89
CA ALA A 141 24.43 17.14 -4.05
C ALA A 141 25.63 17.57 -4.91
N ASP A 142 25.90 16.84 -6.00
CA ASP A 142 27.01 17.17 -6.90
C ASP A 142 26.81 18.51 -7.62
N ALA A 143 25.58 18.78 -8.09
CA ALA A 143 25.21 20.06 -8.70
C ALA A 143 25.36 21.23 -7.72
N ASN A 144 24.88 21.08 -6.48
CA ASN A 144 24.99 22.14 -5.48
C ASN A 144 26.44 22.38 -5.05
N ALA A 145 27.26 21.33 -4.95
CA ALA A 145 28.69 21.46 -4.70
C ALA A 145 29.41 22.22 -5.84
N ALA A 146 29.09 21.88 -7.09
CA ALA A 146 29.64 22.53 -8.28
C ALA A 146 29.12 23.95 -8.53
N GLY A 147 27.98 24.32 -7.92
CA GLY A 147 27.31 25.59 -8.18
C GLY A 147 26.53 25.62 -9.50
N ASP A 148 26.09 24.46 -9.99
CA ASP A 148 25.24 24.35 -11.18
C ASP A 148 23.77 24.60 -10.80
N GLY A 149 23.37 25.87 -10.78
CA GLY A 149 22.04 26.29 -10.35
C GLY A 149 20.89 25.77 -11.23
N GLU A 150 21.12 25.60 -12.53
CA GLU A 150 20.10 25.05 -13.45
C GLU A 150 19.84 23.57 -13.16
N LEU A 151 20.90 22.80 -12.93
CA LEU A 151 20.75 21.39 -12.54
C LEU A 151 20.15 21.26 -11.14
N VAL A 152 20.52 22.13 -10.19
CA VAL A 152 19.89 22.19 -8.86
C VAL A 152 18.38 22.39 -8.97
N TYR A 153 17.93 23.41 -9.70
CA TYR A 153 16.50 23.68 -9.88
C TYR A 153 15.75 22.49 -10.50
N ARG A 154 16.30 21.90 -11.57
CA ARG A 154 15.67 20.75 -12.25
C ARG A 154 15.57 19.53 -11.34
N LYS A 155 16.64 19.19 -10.63
CA LYS A 155 16.67 18.02 -9.73
C LYS A 155 15.77 18.21 -8.52
N LEU A 156 15.81 19.38 -7.89
CA LEU A 156 14.94 19.70 -6.76
C LEU A 156 13.45 19.68 -7.15
N SER A 157 13.11 20.25 -8.32
CA SER A 157 11.75 20.20 -8.87
C SER A 157 11.27 18.77 -9.13
N ARG A 158 12.15 17.92 -9.69
CA ARG A 158 11.82 16.51 -9.96
C ARG A 158 11.62 15.72 -8.67
N LEU A 159 12.44 15.94 -7.65
CA LEU A 159 12.29 15.31 -6.33
C LEU A 159 10.95 15.68 -5.68
N ASP A 160 10.60 16.97 -5.66
CA ASP A 160 9.33 17.48 -5.13
C ASP A 160 8.12 16.86 -5.84
N ALA A 161 8.14 16.85 -7.19
CA ALA A 161 7.07 16.25 -7.99
C ALA A 161 6.93 14.73 -7.76
N THR A 162 8.06 14.02 -7.71
CA THR A 162 8.07 12.55 -7.52
C THR A 162 7.55 12.19 -6.13
N LEU A 163 7.96 12.91 -5.08
CA LEU A 163 7.49 12.67 -3.72
C LEU A 163 6.02 13.02 -3.52
N SER A 164 5.56 14.11 -4.14
CA SER A 164 4.14 14.50 -4.11
C SER A 164 3.26 13.43 -4.78
N ASP A 165 3.65 12.92 -5.95
CA ASP A 165 2.96 11.83 -6.64
C ASP A 165 2.95 10.54 -5.79
N MET A 166 4.07 10.20 -5.15
CA MET A 166 4.14 9.06 -4.24
C MET A 166 3.18 9.19 -3.05
N ALA A 167 3.14 10.36 -2.40
CA ALA A 167 2.27 10.62 -1.26
C ALA A 167 0.79 10.53 -1.65
N GLU A 168 0.41 11.10 -2.80
CA GLU A 168 -0.96 11.05 -3.31
C GLU A 168 -1.39 9.60 -3.63
N ARG A 169 -0.54 8.84 -4.34
CA ARG A 169 -0.79 7.43 -4.65
C ARG A 169 -0.92 6.58 -3.38
N ALA A 170 -0.07 6.81 -2.39
CA ALA A 170 -0.14 6.11 -1.12
C ALA A 170 -1.45 6.40 -0.37
N ALA A 171 -1.85 7.67 -0.27
CA ALA A 171 -3.10 8.07 0.38
C ALA A 171 -4.31 7.40 -0.30
N ARG A 172 -4.38 7.46 -1.64
CA ARG A 172 -5.42 6.79 -2.43
C ARG A 172 -5.40 5.27 -2.20
N PHE A 173 -4.22 4.67 -2.13
CA PHE A 173 -4.05 3.24 -1.87
C PHE A 173 -4.65 2.77 -0.56
N TYR A 174 -4.34 3.43 0.55
CA TYR A 174 -4.89 3.00 1.84
C TYR A 174 -6.38 3.31 2.00
N LEU A 175 -6.90 4.35 1.33
CA LEU A 175 -8.34 4.60 1.32
C LEU A 175 -9.09 3.47 0.62
N VAL A 176 -8.66 3.08 -0.58
CA VAL A 176 -9.27 1.96 -1.32
C VAL A 176 -9.10 0.66 -0.56
N LEU A 177 -7.93 0.41 0.02
CA LEU A 177 -7.70 -0.80 0.82
C LEU A 177 -8.58 -0.84 2.07
N GLY A 178 -8.73 0.29 2.77
CA GLY A 178 -9.60 0.40 3.93
C GLY A 178 -11.06 0.18 3.57
N ASP A 179 -11.51 0.67 2.41
CA ASP A 179 -12.84 0.38 1.90
C ASP A 179 -13.00 -1.09 1.53
N LEU A 180 -12.05 -1.67 0.77
CA LEU A 180 -12.05 -3.09 0.41
C LEU A 180 -12.15 -3.98 1.64
N VAL A 181 -11.34 -3.73 2.68
CA VAL A 181 -11.39 -4.51 3.94
C VAL A 181 -12.75 -4.40 4.64
N ARG A 182 -13.45 -3.27 4.51
CA ARG A 182 -14.80 -3.05 5.08
C ARG A 182 -15.92 -3.64 4.20
N THR A 183 -15.82 -3.54 2.89
CA THR A 183 -16.88 -3.90 1.92
C THR A 183 -16.80 -5.34 1.43
N THR A 184 -15.72 -6.08 1.73
CA THR A 184 -15.55 -7.51 1.36
C THR A 184 -16.63 -8.43 1.96
N GLU A 185 -17.47 -7.97 2.88
CA GLU A 185 -18.68 -8.71 3.25
C GLU A 185 -19.65 -8.92 2.06
N VAL A 186 -19.55 -8.09 1.01
CA VAL A 186 -20.51 -8.06 -0.11
C VAL A 186 -20.05 -8.85 -1.35
N THR A 187 -18.74 -8.96 -1.64
CA THR A 187 -18.20 -9.73 -2.80
C THR A 187 -16.82 -10.40 -2.54
N PRO A 188 -16.78 -11.53 -1.79
CA PRO A 188 -15.55 -12.26 -1.48
C PRO A 188 -14.74 -12.75 -2.69
N GLU A 189 -15.40 -13.02 -3.82
CA GLU A 189 -14.80 -13.63 -5.01
C GLU A 189 -13.81 -12.68 -5.69
N THR A 190 -14.15 -11.40 -5.83
CA THR A 190 -13.27 -10.37 -6.42
C THR A 190 -12.03 -10.16 -5.55
N PHE A 191 -12.19 -10.08 -4.24
CA PHE A 191 -11.05 -9.97 -3.32
C PHE A 191 -10.11 -11.18 -3.43
N LEU A 192 -10.65 -12.39 -3.46
CA LEU A 192 -9.85 -13.61 -3.56
C LEU A 192 -9.12 -13.73 -4.90
N ALA A 193 -9.67 -13.19 -5.99
CA ALA A 193 -8.99 -13.16 -7.30
C ALA A 193 -7.73 -12.29 -7.29
N HIS A 194 -7.73 -11.19 -6.52
CA HIS A 194 -6.63 -10.22 -6.51
C HIS A 194 -5.75 -10.26 -5.26
N LYS A 195 -6.06 -11.11 -4.26
CA LYS A 195 -5.36 -11.16 -2.96
C LYS A 195 -3.85 -11.34 -3.07
N ASP A 196 -3.39 -12.20 -3.99
CA ASP A 196 -1.98 -12.56 -4.08
C ASP A 196 -1.18 -11.44 -4.73
N ALA A 197 -1.75 -10.78 -5.74
CA ALA A 197 -1.18 -9.58 -6.34
C ALA A 197 -1.09 -8.43 -5.33
N LEU A 198 -2.16 -8.19 -4.56
CA LEU A 198 -2.19 -7.17 -3.53
C LEU A 198 -1.13 -7.41 -2.43
N LEU A 199 -1.10 -8.63 -1.87
CA LEU A 199 -0.14 -8.98 -0.82
C LEU A 199 1.31 -8.92 -1.31
N THR A 200 1.55 -9.37 -2.55
CA THR A 200 2.88 -9.29 -3.17
C THR A 200 3.31 -7.84 -3.32
N HIS A 201 2.46 -7.00 -3.90
CA HIS A 201 2.75 -5.58 -4.11
C HIS A 201 3.09 -4.85 -2.81
N MET A 202 2.29 -5.07 -1.76
CA MET A 202 2.53 -4.46 -0.45
C MET A 202 3.84 -4.95 0.20
N ARG A 203 4.15 -6.25 0.10
CA ARG A 203 5.40 -6.81 0.66
C ARG A 203 6.62 -6.29 -0.07
N GLU A 204 6.56 -6.24 -1.39
CA GLU A 204 7.63 -5.70 -2.24
C GLU A 204 7.87 -4.23 -1.93
N PHE A 205 6.81 -3.42 -1.91
CA PHE A 205 6.92 -1.99 -1.56
C PHE A 205 7.53 -1.77 -0.17
N SER A 206 7.07 -2.51 0.86
CA SER A 206 7.63 -2.42 2.21
C SER A 206 9.11 -2.80 2.26
N THR A 207 9.50 -3.81 1.46
CA THR A 207 10.88 -4.28 1.35
C THR A 207 11.77 -3.25 0.64
N ASP A 208 11.30 -2.67 -0.46
CA ASP A 208 12.02 -1.63 -1.18
C ASP A 208 12.18 -0.38 -0.33
N LEU A 209 11.13 0.05 0.37
CA LEU A 209 11.20 1.20 1.27
C LEU A 209 12.21 0.95 2.41
N ALA A 210 12.22 -0.25 2.99
CA ALA A 210 13.23 -0.65 3.98
C ALA A 210 14.67 -0.63 3.42
N ARG A 211 14.85 -1.00 2.15
CA ARG A 211 16.14 -1.06 1.47
C ARG A 211 16.68 0.33 1.09
N TYR A 212 15.81 1.23 0.64
CA TYR A 212 16.19 2.54 0.13
C TYR A 212 16.17 3.65 1.19
N ALA A 213 15.34 3.57 2.24
CA ALA A 213 15.29 4.57 3.31
C ALA A 213 16.67 4.96 3.88
N PRO A 214 17.55 4.01 4.30
CA PRO A 214 18.87 4.39 4.84
C PRO A 214 19.78 5.02 3.77
N LYS A 215 19.63 4.65 2.49
CA LYS A 215 20.42 5.22 1.39
C LYS A 215 19.97 6.65 1.07
N LEU A 216 18.66 6.88 1.08
CA LEU A 216 18.06 8.19 0.85
C LEU A 216 18.41 9.14 1.99
N SER A 217 18.37 8.68 3.25
CA SER A 217 18.86 9.46 4.39
C SER A 217 20.32 9.86 4.22
N ALA A 218 21.21 8.94 3.85
CA ALA A 218 22.62 9.26 3.62
C ALA A 218 22.83 10.24 2.43
N ALA A 219 22.01 10.14 1.38
CA ALA A 219 22.05 11.07 0.26
C ALA A 219 21.54 12.47 0.66
N LEU A 220 20.53 12.56 1.51
CA LEU A 220 20.08 13.82 2.11
C LEU A 220 21.17 14.47 2.95
N ASP A 221 21.85 13.71 3.80
CA ASP A 221 22.98 14.20 4.60
C ASP A 221 24.08 14.80 3.70
N ARG A 222 24.34 14.16 2.55
CA ARG A 222 25.29 14.66 1.54
C ARG A 222 24.82 15.99 0.93
N VAL A 223 23.54 16.13 0.59
CA VAL A 223 23.00 17.42 0.11
C VAL A 223 23.09 18.49 1.20
N GLN A 224 22.73 18.17 2.45
CA GLN A 224 22.83 19.12 3.56
C GLN A 224 24.27 19.62 3.77
N ALA A 225 25.27 18.74 3.63
CA ALA A 225 26.68 19.10 3.75
C ALA A 225 27.15 20.10 2.68
N THR A 226 26.44 20.21 1.54
CA THR A 226 26.73 21.21 0.49
C THR A 226 26.13 22.59 0.77
N GLY A 227 25.29 22.72 1.81
CA GLY A 227 24.68 23.95 2.27
C GLY A 227 23.25 24.15 1.74
N VAL A 228 22.26 24.03 2.63
CA VAL A 228 20.83 24.14 2.29
C VAL A 228 20.46 25.57 1.85
N GLN A 229 21.00 26.59 2.50
CA GLN A 229 20.72 27.98 2.11
C GLN A 229 21.23 28.27 0.70
N LYS A 230 22.39 27.72 0.33
CA LYS A 230 22.91 27.80 -1.04
C LYS A 230 21.96 27.09 -2.01
N LEU A 231 21.54 25.87 -1.67
CA LEU A 231 20.64 25.06 -2.49
C LEU A 231 19.33 25.80 -2.82
N THR A 232 18.67 26.37 -1.81
CA THR A 232 17.39 27.08 -1.96
C THR A 232 17.54 28.37 -2.72
N ALA A 233 18.64 29.10 -2.51
CA ALA A 233 18.95 30.32 -3.24
C ALA A 233 19.23 30.03 -4.73
N GLU A 234 20.01 28.99 -5.06
CA GLU A 234 20.25 28.61 -6.47
C GLU A 234 18.95 28.18 -7.15
N ALA A 235 18.14 27.36 -6.49
CA ALA A 235 16.82 26.98 -7.02
C ALA A 235 15.93 28.20 -7.28
N ALA A 236 15.89 29.18 -6.36
CA ALA A 236 15.11 30.40 -6.53
C ALA A 236 15.62 31.31 -7.67
N ARG A 237 16.93 31.34 -7.96
CA ARG A 237 17.49 32.12 -9.09
C ARG A 237 17.06 31.56 -10.44
N HIS A 238 16.97 30.23 -10.54
CA HIS A 238 16.63 29.52 -11.77
C HIS A 238 15.13 29.22 -11.91
N ASP A 239 14.32 29.66 -10.96
CA ASP A 239 12.88 29.52 -10.97
C ASP A 239 12.20 30.57 -11.87
N GLU A 240 11.52 30.08 -12.90
CA GLU A 240 10.90 30.87 -13.98
C GLU A 240 9.56 31.51 -13.57
N ARG A 241 9.09 31.36 -12.33
CA ARG A 241 7.85 31.98 -11.84
C ARG A 241 8.01 33.50 -11.68
N VAL A 242 7.87 34.24 -12.78
CA VAL A 242 8.09 35.70 -12.89
C VAL A 242 7.21 36.58 -11.99
N LEU A 243 6.09 36.05 -11.50
CA LEU A 243 5.15 36.79 -10.64
C LEU A 243 5.54 36.76 -9.16
N LEU A 244 6.55 35.98 -8.78
CA LEU A 244 7.03 35.86 -7.41
C LEU A 244 8.36 36.62 -7.24
N SER A 245 8.52 37.31 -6.12
CA SER A 245 9.81 37.88 -5.71
C SER A 245 10.86 36.78 -5.51
N PHE A 246 12.13 37.17 -5.41
CA PHE A 246 13.20 36.21 -5.12
C PHE A 246 13.00 35.58 -3.73
N GLU A 247 12.65 36.39 -2.74
CA GLU A 247 12.42 35.97 -1.35
C GLU A 247 11.24 34.99 -1.24
N GLU A 248 10.15 35.22 -1.99
CA GLU A 248 9.01 34.29 -2.04
C GLU A 248 9.40 32.95 -2.67
N ARG A 249 10.21 32.97 -3.75
CA ARG A 249 10.70 31.74 -4.39
C ARG A 249 11.65 30.96 -3.48
N GLU A 250 12.57 31.66 -2.82
CA GLU A 250 13.52 31.05 -1.89
C GLU A 250 12.80 30.44 -0.68
N ALA A 251 11.83 31.13 -0.10
CA ALA A 251 11.02 30.61 1.00
C ALA A 251 10.22 29.35 0.60
N ASP A 252 9.62 29.36 -0.60
CA ASP A 252 8.89 28.20 -1.14
C ASP A 252 9.84 27.01 -1.38
N TRP A 253 11.03 27.23 -1.96
CA TRP A 253 12.03 26.16 -2.13
C TRP A 253 12.57 25.63 -0.80
N ALA A 254 12.74 26.49 0.21
CA ALA A 254 13.11 26.06 1.55
C ALA A 254 12.03 25.19 2.20
N GLN A 255 10.75 25.55 2.04
CA GLN A 255 9.64 24.74 2.52
C GLN A 255 9.56 23.38 1.82
N ARG A 256 9.73 23.35 0.49
CA ARG A 256 9.74 22.09 -0.28
C ARG A 256 10.90 21.19 0.15
N TRP A 257 12.10 21.75 0.29
CA TRP A 257 13.26 21.02 0.80
C TRP A 257 12.99 20.42 2.19
N TRP A 258 12.40 21.20 3.10
CA TRP A 258 12.03 20.71 4.42
C TRP A 258 11.05 19.53 4.35
N GLY A 259 10.07 19.58 3.42
CA GLY A 259 9.16 18.46 3.16
C GLY A 259 9.87 17.21 2.65
N ILE A 260 10.83 17.37 1.72
CA ILE A 260 11.64 16.28 1.18
C ILE A 260 12.47 15.61 2.29
N GLU A 261 13.10 16.42 3.15
CA GLU A 261 13.89 15.93 4.28
C GLU A 261 13.02 15.16 5.28
N HIS A 262 11.90 15.76 5.70
CA HIS A 262 10.97 15.17 6.67
C HIS A 262 10.36 13.85 6.19
N TRP A 263 10.26 13.66 4.87
CA TRP A 263 9.74 12.42 4.30
C TRP A 263 10.62 11.20 4.65
N PHE A 264 11.93 11.38 4.76
CA PHE A 264 12.88 10.29 5.01
C PHE A 264 13.56 10.35 6.38
N VAL A 265 13.66 11.53 6.99
CA VAL A 265 14.34 11.74 8.28
C VAL A 265 13.31 12.10 9.36
N GLY A 266 13.30 11.33 10.45
CA GLY A 266 12.43 11.59 11.60
C GLY A 266 12.90 12.79 12.42
N VAL A 267 11.97 13.47 13.09
CA VAL A 267 12.28 14.62 13.96
C VAL A 267 12.18 14.19 15.42
N GLY A 268 13.33 14.09 16.09
CA GLY A 268 13.40 13.69 17.50
C GLY A 268 12.94 12.25 17.72
N ALA A 269 11.79 12.09 18.40
CA ALA A 269 11.16 10.78 18.64
C ALA A 269 10.08 10.42 17.61
N GLU A 270 9.74 11.34 16.69
CA GLU A 270 8.75 11.08 15.66
C GLU A 270 9.37 10.32 14.47
N PRO A 271 8.70 9.26 13.99
CA PRO A 271 9.15 8.54 12.80
C PRO A 271 9.06 9.42 11.56
N SER A 272 9.91 9.15 10.57
CA SER A 272 9.76 9.78 9.25
C SER A 272 8.48 9.31 8.57
N GLU A 273 7.99 10.06 7.59
CA GLU A 273 6.78 9.64 6.87
C GLU A 273 6.99 8.33 6.10
N SER A 274 8.20 8.07 5.58
CA SER A 274 8.54 6.77 4.99
C SER A 274 8.43 5.62 6.01
N GLU A 275 8.79 5.84 7.27
CA GLU A 275 8.60 4.86 8.35
C GLU A 275 7.12 4.69 8.71
N ARG A 276 6.35 5.78 8.78
CA ARG A 276 4.89 5.73 8.98
C ARG A 276 4.21 4.93 7.87
N LEU A 277 4.58 5.19 6.62
CA LEU A 277 4.08 4.53 5.42
C LEU A 277 4.44 3.04 5.40
N ARG A 278 5.67 2.69 5.77
CA ARG A 278 6.09 1.29 5.94
C ARG A 278 5.26 0.59 7.03
N GLY A 279 5.08 1.24 8.18
CA GLY A 279 4.26 0.73 9.28
C GLY A 279 2.80 0.52 8.85
N ALA A 280 2.21 1.48 8.14
CA ALA A 280 0.88 1.36 7.57
C ALA A 280 0.78 0.17 6.61
N THR A 281 1.77 -0.03 5.73
CA THR A 281 1.84 -1.21 4.85
C THR A 281 1.83 -2.52 5.63
N ILE A 282 2.67 -2.65 6.66
CA ILE A 282 2.78 -3.89 7.47
C ILE A 282 1.46 -4.17 8.22
N ASN A 283 0.86 -3.15 8.81
CA ASN A 283 -0.43 -3.26 9.48
C ASN A 283 -1.53 -3.67 8.51
N ALA A 284 -1.53 -3.08 7.32
CA ALA A 284 -2.49 -3.38 6.29
C ALA A 284 -2.34 -4.82 5.74
N ILE A 285 -1.11 -5.31 5.53
CA ILE A 285 -0.84 -6.73 5.21
C ILE A 285 -1.45 -7.64 6.28
N SER A 286 -1.25 -7.31 7.55
CA SER A 286 -1.78 -8.09 8.68
C SER A 286 -3.31 -8.09 8.71
N ALA A 287 -3.94 -6.94 8.42
CA ALA A 287 -5.39 -6.83 8.31
C ALA A 287 -5.96 -7.67 7.16
N VAL A 288 -5.33 -7.64 5.98
CA VAL A 288 -5.69 -8.44 4.80
C VAL A 288 -5.56 -9.94 5.10
N LEU A 289 -4.47 -10.38 5.75
CA LEU A 289 -4.29 -11.77 6.17
C LEU A 289 -5.34 -12.21 7.20
N GLY A 290 -5.67 -11.34 8.16
CA GLY A 290 -6.75 -11.58 9.12
C GLY A 290 -8.12 -11.73 8.44
N LEU A 291 -8.40 -10.92 7.42
CA LEU A 291 -9.60 -11.04 6.61
C LEU A 291 -9.62 -12.36 5.82
N LEU A 292 -8.53 -12.73 5.16
CA LEU A 292 -8.41 -14.00 4.44
C LEU A 292 -8.65 -15.20 5.35
N ARG A 293 -8.11 -15.16 6.57
CA ARG A 293 -8.36 -16.20 7.58
C ARG A 293 -9.85 -16.30 7.93
N ARG A 294 -10.53 -15.18 8.18
CA ARG A 294 -11.98 -15.17 8.45
C ARG A 294 -12.79 -15.73 7.28
N LEU A 295 -12.48 -15.32 6.05
CA LEU A 295 -13.17 -15.79 4.85
C LEU A 295 -12.95 -17.29 4.61
N THR A 296 -11.75 -17.79 4.83
CA THR A 296 -11.44 -19.23 4.68
C THR A 296 -12.05 -20.08 5.79
N GLU A 297 -12.10 -19.58 7.03
CA GLU A 297 -12.83 -20.22 8.14
C GLU A 297 -14.34 -20.27 7.86
N GLN A 298 -14.93 -19.19 7.33
CA GLN A 298 -16.34 -19.16 6.91
C GLN A 298 -16.65 -20.17 5.81
N ARG A 299 -15.75 -20.35 4.83
CA ARG A 299 -15.94 -21.33 3.74
C ARG A 299 -15.66 -22.77 4.16
N ARG A 300 -14.68 -23.04 5.03
CA ARG A 300 -14.35 -24.40 5.49
C ARG A 300 -15.48 -25.06 6.29
N GLY A 301 -16.37 -24.28 6.90
CA GLY A 301 -17.51 -24.80 7.65
C GLY A 301 -18.68 -25.29 6.80
N GLY A 302 -18.80 -24.87 5.52
CA GLY A 302 -19.97 -25.13 4.65
C GLY A 302 -21.33 -24.63 5.17
N VAL A 303 -21.40 -24.28 6.45
CA VAL A 303 -22.56 -23.91 7.24
C VAL A 303 -22.15 -22.67 8.02
N SER A 304 -22.83 -21.55 7.77
CA SER A 304 -22.54 -20.30 8.49
C SER A 304 -22.75 -20.49 9.99
N ARG A 305 -22.07 -19.69 10.83
CA ARG A 305 -22.28 -19.72 12.28
C ARG A 305 -23.75 -19.50 12.64
N GLU A 306 -24.43 -18.63 11.91
CA GLU A 306 -25.86 -18.42 12.01
C GLU A 306 -26.66 -19.70 11.72
N SER A 307 -26.34 -20.43 10.65
CA SER A 307 -27.00 -21.68 10.30
C SER A 307 -26.76 -22.76 11.36
N GLN A 308 -25.54 -22.86 11.92
CA GLN A 308 -25.24 -23.74 13.05
C GLN A 308 -26.08 -23.40 14.29
N LEU A 309 -26.21 -22.11 14.63
CA LEU A 309 -26.98 -21.66 15.78
C LEU A 309 -28.49 -21.87 15.59
N ARG A 310 -29.02 -21.65 14.38
CA ARG A 310 -30.42 -21.98 14.06
C ARG A 310 -30.68 -23.47 14.16
N HIS A 311 -29.75 -24.30 13.69
CA HIS A 311 -29.92 -25.75 13.76
C HIS A 311 -29.89 -26.25 15.22
N LEU A 312 -28.97 -25.70 16.01
CA LEU A 312 -28.89 -25.93 17.45
C LEU A 312 -30.15 -25.46 18.19
N ALA A 313 -30.69 -24.28 17.84
CA ALA A 313 -31.95 -23.80 18.39
C ALA A 313 -33.11 -24.75 18.07
N GLY A 314 -33.12 -25.33 16.86
CA GLY A 314 -34.06 -26.39 16.50
C GLY A 314 -33.93 -27.65 17.37
N TRP A 315 -32.71 -28.07 17.71
CA TRP A 315 -32.49 -29.18 18.64
C TRP A 315 -32.94 -28.86 20.07
N PHE A 316 -32.70 -27.64 20.54
CA PHE A 316 -33.23 -27.19 21.84
C PHE A 316 -34.77 -27.15 21.86
N ALA A 317 -35.40 -26.64 20.79
CA ALA A 317 -36.85 -26.59 20.67
C ALA A 317 -37.50 -27.98 20.58
N ALA A 318 -36.77 -28.96 20.04
CA ALA A 318 -37.21 -30.35 19.92
C ALA A 318 -36.78 -31.24 21.11
N ALA A 319 -36.13 -30.67 22.14
CA ALA A 319 -35.69 -31.43 23.30
C ALA A 319 -36.90 -32.00 24.06
N PRO A 320 -36.94 -33.31 24.36
CA PRO A 320 -38.11 -33.96 24.95
C PRO A 320 -38.34 -33.60 26.43
N SER A 321 -37.33 -33.06 27.10
CA SER A 321 -37.39 -32.61 28.49
C SER A 321 -36.34 -31.54 28.78
N GLU A 322 -36.51 -30.82 29.90
CA GLU A 322 -35.55 -29.84 30.38
C GLU A 322 -34.18 -30.48 30.71
N ASP A 323 -34.17 -31.69 31.26
CA ASP A 323 -32.95 -32.47 31.49
C ASP A 323 -32.20 -32.79 30.18
N ALA A 324 -32.93 -33.14 29.11
CA ALA A 324 -32.34 -33.38 27.80
C ALA A 324 -31.77 -32.09 27.19
N ALA A 325 -32.45 -30.96 27.39
CA ALA A 325 -31.93 -29.65 26.99
C ALA A 325 -30.66 -29.29 27.76
N HIS A 326 -30.61 -29.51 29.08
CA HIS A 326 -29.40 -29.30 29.89
C HIS A 326 -28.25 -30.24 29.49
N ALA A 327 -28.52 -31.50 29.19
CA ALA A 327 -27.51 -32.44 28.68
C ALA A 327 -26.97 -32.00 27.32
N LEU A 328 -27.83 -31.56 26.40
CA LEU A 328 -27.44 -30.99 25.12
C LEU A 328 -26.60 -29.72 25.28
N PHE A 329 -26.98 -28.83 26.20
CA PHE A 329 -26.23 -27.63 26.54
C PHE A 329 -24.83 -27.97 27.07
N GLY A 330 -24.72 -28.95 27.97
CA GLY A 330 -23.45 -29.45 28.48
C GLY A 330 -22.55 -30.02 27.37
N ALA A 331 -23.11 -30.79 26.44
CA ALA A 331 -22.37 -31.40 25.33
C ALA A 331 -21.91 -30.38 24.27
N VAL A 332 -22.73 -29.38 23.96
CA VAL A 332 -22.44 -28.40 22.90
C VAL A 332 -21.49 -27.30 23.37
N PHE A 333 -21.60 -26.89 24.64
CA PHE A 333 -20.79 -25.81 25.21
C PHE A 333 -19.65 -26.30 26.11
N ASP A 334 -19.53 -27.62 26.28
CA ASP A 334 -18.44 -28.31 26.99
C ASP A 334 -18.20 -27.70 28.39
N LEU A 335 -19.28 -27.61 29.18
CA LEU A 335 -19.26 -27.02 30.53
C LEU A 335 -18.76 -28.00 31.62
N GLY A 336 -18.40 -29.23 31.24
CA GLY A 336 -18.00 -30.28 32.17
C GLY A 336 -16.58 -30.16 32.72
N CYS A 337 -15.73 -29.32 32.12
CA CYS A 337 -14.35 -29.16 32.56
C CYS A 337 -14.15 -27.82 33.30
N PRO A 338 -13.37 -27.78 34.39
CA PRO A 338 -12.93 -26.52 34.97
C PRO A 338 -12.27 -25.65 33.89
N ARG A 339 -12.84 -24.48 33.62
CA ARG A 339 -12.24 -23.51 32.70
C ARG A 339 -11.26 -22.66 33.47
N HIS A 340 -9.97 -22.79 33.15
CA HIS A 340 -8.93 -21.92 33.69
C HIS A 340 -8.94 -20.59 32.93
N PHE A 341 -9.34 -19.52 33.59
CA PHE A 341 -9.22 -18.17 33.05
C PHE A 341 -7.84 -17.62 33.39
N SER A 342 -6.97 -17.50 32.39
CA SER A 342 -5.65 -16.88 32.56
C SER A 342 -5.78 -15.35 32.47
N VAL A 343 -6.35 -14.74 33.49
CA VAL A 343 -6.43 -13.27 33.61
C VAL A 343 -5.40 -12.82 34.62
N ALA A 344 -4.54 -11.87 34.24
CA ALA A 344 -3.61 -11.26 35.17
C ALA A 344 -4.35 -10.33 36.13
N HIS A 345 -3.91 -10.28 37.38
CA HIS A 345 -4.41 -9.27 38.31
C HIS A 345 -4.09 -7.87 37.73
N PRO A 346 -5.05 -6.92 37.72
CA PRO A 346 -4.86 -5.61 37.11
C PRO A 346 -3.74 -4.80 37.76
N ASP A 347 -3.45 -5.07 39.04
CA ASP A 347 -2.31 -4.56 39.76
C ASP A 347 -1.26 -5.67 39.97
N ALA A 348 -0.15 -5.58 39.26
CA ALA A 348 0.93 -6.56 39.32
C ALA A 348 1.72 -6.53 40.64
N ASP A 349 1.57 -5.47 41.44
CA ASP A 349 2.34 -5.25 42.66
C ASP A 349 1.57 -5.70 43.92
N VAL A 350 0.25 -5.96 43.79
CA VAL A 350 -0.62 -6.42 44.89
C VAL A 350 -0.29 -7.84 45.37
N VAL A 351 0.20 -8.70 44.47
CA VAL A 351 0.52 -10.10 44.80
C VAL A 351 2.02 -10.32 44.71
N PRO A 352 2.72 -10.44 45.86
CA PRO A 352 4.14 -10.78 45.86
C PRO A 352 4.40 -12.11 45.16
N VAL A 353 5.50 -12.19 44.40
CA VAL A 353 5.94 -13.41 43.68
C VAL A 353 6.18 -14.62 44.59
N THR A 354 6.34 -14.42 45.89
CA THR A 354 6.49 -15.48 46.89
C THR A 354 5.16 -16.01 47.44
N ARG A 355 4.03 -15.38 47.10
CA ARG A 355 2.72 -15.76 47.62
C ARG A 355 2.13 -16.92 46.81
N SER A 356 1.67 -17.96 47.51
CA SER A 356 0.98 -19.09 46.89
C SER A 356 -0.30 -18.62 46.21
N TRP A 357 -0.61 -19.20 45.05
CA TRP A 357 -1.84 -18.91 44.31
C TRP A 357 -3.11 -19.21 45.11
N TRP A 358 -3.06 -20.19 46.03
CA TRP A 358 -4.16 -20.55 46.92
C TRP A 358 -4.44 -19.47 47.98
N GLU A 359 -3.45 -18.63 48.27
CA GLU A 359 -3.50 -17.59 49.30
C GLU A 359 -3.47 -16.17 48.71
N ALA A 360 -3.38 -16.06 47.39
CA ALA A 360 -3.45 -14.81 46.67
C ALA A 360 -4.90 -14.33 46.58
N PRO A 361 -5.15 -13.01 46.60
CA PRO A 361 -6.48 -12.49 46.33
C PRO A 361 -6.98 -12.98 44.96
N PRO A 362 -8.23 -13.43 44.84
CA PRO A 362 -8.78 -13.90 43.57
C PRO A 362 -8.88 -12.75 42.57
N VAL A 363 -8.71 -13.05 41.29
CA VAL A 363 -8.91 -12.08 40.22
C VAL A 363 -10.40 -11.96 39.93
N GLU A 364 -10.95 -10.76 40.01
CA GLU A 364 -12.34 -10.50 39.65
C GLU A 364 -12.53 -10.60 38.13
N ILE A 365 -13.44 -11.47 37.69
CA ILE A 365 -13.79 -11.64 36.29
C ILE A 365 -15.11 -10.92 36.03
N SER A 366 -15.12 -9.97 35.10
CA SER A 366 -16.35 -9.29 34.71
C SER A 366 -17.36 -10.25 34.08
N ARG A 367 -18.59 -10.24 34.60
CA ARG A 367 -19.73 -11.00 34.06
C ARG A 367 -20.52 -10.22 33.00
N THR A 368 -20.15 -8.99 32.67
CA THR A 368 -20.95 -8.10 31.79
C THR A 368 -21.24 -8.71 30.43
N LEU A 369 -20.31 -9.49 29.85
CA LEU A 369 -20.54 -10.16 28.56
C LEU A 369 -21.64 -11.23 28.66
N ALA A 370 -21.68 -11.98 29.78
CA ALA A 370 -22.68 -13.00 30.02
C ALA A 370 -24.05 -12.41 30.41
N GLU A 371 -24.07 -11.32 31.18
CA GLU A 371 -25.31 -10.72 31.70
C GLU A 371 -25.97 -9.73 30.72
N THR A 372 -25.19 -9.00 29.93
CA THR A 372 -25.70 -7.89 29.10
C THR A 372 -25.37 -8.03 27.62
N GLY A 373 -24.63 -9.08 27.22
CA GLY A 373 -24.15 -9.27 25.84
C GLY A 373 -23.11 -8.23 25.39
N ARG A 374 -22.72 -7.30 26.26
CA ARG A 374 -21.73 -6.26 25.96
C ARG A 374 -20.37 -6.68 26.50
N ARG A 375 -19.34 -6.61 25.64
CA ARG A 375 -17.96 -6.77 26.11
C ARG A 375 -17.68 -5.71 27.18
N PRO A 376 -17.00 -6.06 28.28
CA PRO A 376 -16.54 -5.06 29.23
C PRO A 376 -15.71 -4.01 28.48
N ALA A 377 -15.97 -2.74 28.77
CA ALA A 377 -15.13 -1.67 28.26
C ALA A 377 -13.69 -1.94 28.71
N ALA A 378 -12.72 -1.78 27.81
CA ALA A 378 -11.32 -1.86 28.20
C ALA A 378 -11.09 -0.85 29.32
N GLY A 379 -10.62 -1.32 30.47
CA GLY A 379 -10.23 -0.44 31.56
C GLY A 379 -9.15 0.54 31.09
N ALA A 380 -8.93 1.61 31.86
CA ALA A 380 -7.83 2.52 31.59
C ALA A 380 -6.53 1.72 31.43
N PRO A 381 -5.69 2.02 30.42
CA PRO A 381 -4.44 1.31 30.21
C PRO A 381 -3.64 1.32 31.53
N GLY A 382 -3.23 0.13 31.97
CA GLY A 382 -2.41 -0.01 33.16
C GLY A 382 -1.15 0.87 33.04
N ARG A 383 -0.68 1.38 34.18
CA ARG A 383 0.54 2.19 34.24
C ARG A 383 1.68 1.40 33.57
N ILE A 384 2.25 1.97 32.51
CA ILE A 384 3.40 1.37 31.81
C ILE A 384 4.54 1.28 32.83
N GLN A 385 4.81 0.08 33.34
CA GLN A 385 5.96 -0.15 34.20
C GLN A 385 7.22 -0.07 33.32
N ARG A 386 8.10 0.90 33.62
CA ARG A 386 9.44 0.98 33.01
C ARG A 386 10.29 -0.16 33.57
N ASN A 387 10.18 -1.33 32.95
CA ASN A 387 10.96 -2.51 33.31
C ASN A 387 12.30 -2.51 32.57
N ASP A 388 13.14 -1.49 32.79
CA ASP A 388 14.40 -1.34 32.08
C ASP A 388 15.35 -2.54 32.32
N ALA A 389 15.24 -3.20 33.47
CA ALA A 389 15.96 -4.43 33.78
C ALA A 389 15.43 -5.65 33.01
N GLY A 390 14.11 -5.75 32.81
CA GLY A 390 13.48 -6.79 31.99
C GLY A 390 13.73 -6.57 30.50
N VAL A 391 13.64 -5.33 30.03
CA VAL A 391 13.98 -4.95 28.64
C VAL A 391 15.45 -5.27 28.36
N ARG A 392 16.37 -4.95 29.29
CA ARG A 392 17.79 -5.35 29.16
C ARG A 392 17.97 -6.86 29.10
N ARG A 393 17.37 -7.62 30.03
CA ARG A 393 17.43 -9.10 30.01
C ARG A 393 16.85 -9.71 28.74
N LEU A 394 15.73 -9.18 28.24
CA LEU A 394 15.12 -9.63 26.98
C LEU A 394 16.02 -9.30 25.79
N ARG A 395 16.63 -8.11 25.76
CA ARG A 395 17.58 -7.70 24.73
C ARG A 395 18.84 -8.57 24.73
N GLU A 396 19.39 -8.87 25.90
CA GLU A 396 20.52 -9.80 26.06
C GLU A 396 20.15 -11.20 25.56
N THR A 397 18.98 -11.71 25.97
CA THR A 397 18.47 -13.02 25.51
C THR A 397 18.26 -13.03 23.99
N GLN A 398 17.77 -11.94 23.40
CA GLN A 398 17.59 -11.80 21.95
C GLN A 398 18.93 -11.79 21.23
N LEU A 399 19.91 -11.03 21.72
CA LEU A 399 21.26 -10.98 21.16
C LEU A 399 21.96 -12.34 21.26
N GLU A 400 21.79 -13.05 22.37
CA GLU A 400 22.34 -14.39 22.54
C GLU A 400 21.69 -15.39 21.57
N LYS A 401 20.36 -15.37 21.43
CA LYS A 401 19.64 -16.16 20.42
C LYS A 401 20.12 -15.85 18.99
N GLN A 402 20.31 -14.57 18.67
CA GLN A 402 20.83 -14.15 17.35
C GLN A 402 22.25 -14.65 17.12
N ARG A 403 23.14 -14.56 18.12
CA ARG A 403 24.52 -15.10 18.05
C ARG A 403 24.52 -16.60 17.83
N ARG A 404 23.77 -17.35 18.65
CA ARG A 404 23.62 -18.81 18.51
C ARG A 404 23.07 -19.20 17.14
N ARG A 405 22.08 -18.46 16.62
CA ARG A 405 21.51 -18.72 15.28
C ARG A 405 22.51 -18.41 14.16
N ALA A 406 23.28 -17.33 14.27
CA ALA A 406 24.32 -16.98 13.30
C ALA A 406 25.49 -17.99 13.31
N GLU A 407 25.90 -18.47 14.48
CA GLU A 407 26.90 -19.53 14.64
C GLU A 407 26.40 -20.85 14.03
N ALA A 408 25.16 -21.23 14.33
CA ALA A 408 24.53 -22.41 13.74
C ALA A 408 24.42 -22.31 12.21
N ALA A 409 24.07 -21.14 11.68
CA ALA A 409 24.04 -20.90 10.25
C ALA A 409 25.44 -21.07 9.62
N ARG A 410 26.48 -20.45 10.17
CA ARG A 410 27.87 -20.61 9.69
C ARG A 410 28.34 -22.07 9.76
N SER A 411 28.04 -22.77 10.85
CA SER A 411 28.38 -24.19 11.02
C SER A 411 27.66 -25.09 10.01
N LEU A 412 26.39 -24.77 9.71
CA LEU A 412 25.59 -25.47 8.71
C LEU A 412 26.10 -25.22 7.28
N ALA A 413 26.50 -24.00 6.96
CA ALA A 413 27.13 -23.63 5.69
C ALA A 413 28.48 -24.33 5.48
N ALA A 414 29.34 -24.33 6.49
CA ALA A 414 30.67 -24.93 6.39
C ALA A 414 30.64 -26.47 6.38
N GLY A 415 29.73 -27.08 7.14
CA GLY A 415 29.69 -28.53 7.33
C GLY A 415 28.57 -29.26 6.59
N GLY A 416 27.68 -28.54 5.90
CA GLY A 416 26.53 -29.10 5.18
C GLY A 416 25.55 -29.89 6.06
N VAL A 417 24.70 -30.68 5.40
CA VAL A 417 23.63 -31.48 6.04
C VAL A 417 23.84 -33.00 5.97
N ARG A 418 24.83 -33.46 5.21
CA ARG A 418 25.11 -34.88 4.98
C ARG A 418 26.09 -35.43 5.99
N GLU A 419 25.94 -36.71 6.34
CA GLU A 419 26.90 -37.49 7.14
C GLU A 419 27.21 -36.92 8.53
N ARG A 420 26.34 -36.05 9.07
CA ARG A 420 26.45 -35.51 10.43
C ARG A 420 25.10 -35.39 11.10
N LYS A 421 25.11 -35.33 12.44
CA LYS A 421 23.94 -35.03 13.26
C LYS A 421 23.90 -33.53 13.55
N LEU A 422 22.87 -32.85 13.07
CA LEU A 422 22.65 -31.43 13.32
C LEU A 422 22.23 -31.20 14.77
N SER A 423 22.83 -30.19 15.39
CA SER A 423 22.36 -29.65 16.67
C SER A 423 20.96 -29.04 16.54
N GLU A 424 20.30 -28.80 17.66
CA GLU A 424 18.97 -28.19 17.66
C GLU A 424 18.93 -26.79 16.99
N PRO A 425 19.88 -25.87 17.25
CA PRO A 425 19.95 -24.60 16.53
C PRO A 425 20.20 -24.75 15.01
N GLU A 426 21.04 -25.71 14.61
CA GLU A 426 21.31 -25.99 13.18
C GLU A 426 20.07 -26.54 12.47
N ALA A 427 19.31 -27.40 13.15
CA ALA A 427 18.05 -27.92 12.64
C ALA A 427 16.98 -26.81 12.47
N GLU A 428 16.89 -25.87 13.43
CA GLU A 428 16.00 -24.71 13.31
C GLU A 428 16.37 -23.81 12.13
N VAL A 429 17.67 -23.57 11.91
CA VAL A 429 18.15 -22.81 10.74
C VAL A 429 17.82 -23.55 9.44
N LEU A 430 18.08 -24.85 9.36
CA LEU A 430 17.75 -25.68 8.19
C LEU A 430 16.25 -25.61 7.87
N LEU A 431 15.37 -25.78 8.86
CA LEU A 431 13.92 -25.71 8.67
C LEU A 431 13.48 -24.33 8.18
N SER A 432 14.10 -23.26 8.68
CA SER A 432 13.78 -21.90 8.23
C SER A 432 14.27 -21.63 6.79
N LEU A 433 15.41 -22.20 6.39
CA LEU A 433 15.91 -22.15 5.02
C LEU A 433 15.04 -22.98 4.06
N LEU A 434 14.56 -24.15 4.49
CA LEU A 434 13.61 -24.97 3.76
C LEU A 434 12.26 -24.24 3.57
N ASP A 435 11.74 -23.61 4.61
CA ASP A 435 10.51 -22.81 4.52
C ASP A 435 10.66 -21.67 3.50
N ALA A 436 11.80 -20.97 3.51
CA ALA A 436 12.11 -19.93 2.52
C ALA A 436 12.19 -20.50 1.09
N ALA A 437 12.92 -21.61 0.88
CA ALA A 437 13.09 -22.24 -0.42
C ALA A 437 11.78 -22.82 -0.98
N LEU A 438 10.92 -23.37 -0.13
CA LEU A 438 9.63 -23.95 -0.51
C LEU A 438 8.55 -22.88 -0.70
N SER A 439 8.58 -21.79 0.08
CA SER A 439 7.67 -20.65 -0.10
C SER A 439 7.92 -19.90 -1.41
N ALA A 440 9.17 -19.87 -1.89
CA ALA A 440 9.48 -19.36 -3.23
C ALA A 440 8.89 -20.21 -4.37
N ARG A 441 8.29 -21.37 -4.07
CA ARG A 441 7.89 -22.44 -4.99
C ARG A 441 6.38 -22.70 -5.03
N VAL A 442 5.51 -21.68 -5.08
CA VAL A 442 4.07 -21.92 -5.36
C VAL A 442 3.73 -21.75 -6.86
N PRO A 443 3.80 -22.80 -7.69
CA PRO A 443 3.02 -22.87 -8.93
C PRO A 443 1.67 -23.59 -8.69
N VAL A 444 0.62 -23.03 -9.31
CA VAL A 444 -0.82 -23.33 -9.14
C VAL A 444 -1.27 -24.73 -9.63
N ARG A 445 -0.39 -25.64 -10.10
CA ARG A 445 -0.80 -27.00 -10.52
C ARG A 445 0.29 -28.06 -10.30
N GLY A 446 0.22 -28.75 -9.16
CA GLY A 446 0.21 -30.22 -9.05
C GLY A 446 1.31 -31.12 -9.64
N ARG A 447 2.41 -30.66 -10.26
CA ARG A 447 3.57 -31.51 -10.60
C ARG A 447 4.86 -30.68 -10.76
N VAL A 448 5.93 -31.13 -10.10
CA VAL A 448 7.28 -30.55 -10.15
C VAL A 448 7.99 -31.04 -11.43
N ARG A 449 8.64 -30.15 -12.18
CA ARG A 449 9.50 -30.54 -13.33
C ARG A 449 10.89 -30.92 -12.83
N SER A 450 11.56 -31.83 -13.53
CA SER A 450 12.90 -32.35 -13.18
C SER A 450 14.01 -31.29 -13.13
N ASP A 451 13.79 -30.13 -13.74
CA ASP A 451 14.84 -29.14 -14.02
C ASP A 451 14.83 -27.96 -13.04
N ASP A 452 13.89 -27.94 -12.07
CA ASP A 452 13.71 -26.81 -11.19
C ASP A 452 14.73 -26.83 -10.04
N VAL A 453 15.50 -25.76 -9.86
CA VAL A 453 16.35 -25.51 -8.68
C VAL A 453 15.64 -24.48 -7.81
N ALA A 454 15.44 -24.76 -6.52
CA ALA A 454 14.93 -23.77 -5.56
C ALA A 454 16.04 -23.35 -4.62
N SER A 455 16.17 -22.06 -4.30
CA SER A 455 17.04 -21.62 -3.22
C SER A 455 16.32 -20.73 -2.21
N GLY A 456 16.76 -20.81 -0.96
CA GLY A 456 16.28 -20.00 0.15
C GLY A 456 17.48 -19.44 0.90
N THR A 457 17.49 -18.14 1.16
CA THR A 457 18.59 -17.47 1.87
C THR A 457 18.10 -16.94 3.21
N GLN A 458 18.82 -17.26 4.30
CA GLN A 458 18.62 -16.68 5.61
C GLN A 458 19.94 -16.55 6.36
N ASN A 459 20.12 -15.48 7.14
CA ASN A 459 21.30 -15.26 7.99
C ASN A 459 22.65 -15.36 7.23
N GLY A 460 22.68 -14.98 5.95
CA GLY A 460 23.88 -15.04 5.10
C GLY A 460 24.24 -16.43 4.60
N VAL A 461 23.33 -17.41 4.73
CA VAL A 461 23.48 -18.79 4.27
C VAL A 461 22.42 -19.09 3.22
N GLU A 462 22.81 -19.74 2.14
CA GLU A 462 21.93 -20.15 1.05
C GLU A 462 21.73 -21.67 1.06
N LEU A 463 20.48 -22.09 1.04
CA LEU A 463 20.10 -23.48 0.84
C LEU A 463 19.59 -23.65 -0.58
N THR A 464 20.10 -24.64 -1.30
CA THR A 464 19.65 -25.04 -2.64
C THR A 464 19.01 -26.43 -2.60
N LEU A 465 17.80 -26.53 -3.13
CA LEU A 465 17.04 -27.76 -3.34
C LEU A 465 17.05 -28.12 -4.82
N ARG A 466 17.41 -29.37 -5.13
CA ARG A 466 17.30 -29.93 -6.50
C ARG A 466 16.53 -31.25 -6.47
N PRO A 467 15.62 -31.51 -7.42
CA PRO A 467 15.05 -32.83 -7.62
C PRO A 467 16.15 -33.88 -7.73
N SER A 468 15.96 -35.01 -7.05
CA SER A 468 16.87 -36.14 -7.07
C SER A 468 16.06 -37.43 -7.12
N GLY A 469 16.57 -38.46 -7.78
CA GLY A 469 15.97 -39.80 -7.73
C GLY A 469 16.09 -40.47 -6.36
N GLU A 470 16.93 -39.92 -5.49
CA GLU A 470 17.16 -40.39 -4.12
C GLU A 470 16.66 -39.37 -3.10
N SER A 471 16.17 -39.86 -1.95
CA SER A 471 15.72 -39.02 -0.85
C SER A 471 16.88 -38.59 0.05
N THR A 472 16.90 -37.33 0.47
CA THR A 472 17.89 -36.86 1.45
C THR A 472 17.38 -37.10 2.86
N VAL A 473 18.19 -37.80 3.67
CA VAL A 473 17.92 -37.98 5.11
C VAL A 473 18.87 -37.10 5.90
N VAL A 474 18.32 -36.16 6.67
CA VAL A 474 19.08 -35.30 7.57
C VAL A 474 18.88 -35.76 9.01
N HIS A 475 19.97 -36.07 9.70
CA HIS A 475 19.93 -36.43 11.12
C HIS A 475 19.96 -35.16 11.97
N THR A 476 19.00 -35.01 12.88
CA THR A 476 18.91 -33.87 13.82
C THR A 476 18.99 -34.36 15.26
N ALA A 477 19.17 -33.44 16.20
CA ALA A 477 19.10 -33.72 17.63
C ALA A 477 17.77 -34.39 18.05
N ARG A 478 16.67 -34.08 17.36
CA ARG A 478 15.31 -34.55 17.67
C ARG A 478 14.84 -35.73 16.82
N GLY A 479 15.63 -36.20 15.85
CA GLY A 479 15.23 -37.33 15.01
C GLY A 479 15.80 -37.26 13.60
N ARG A 480 15.04 -37.77 12.63
CA ARG A 480 15.42 -37.78 11.21
C ARG A 480 14.42 -36.96 10.41
N LEU A 481 14.92 -36.03 9.60
CA LEU A 481 14.13 -35.30 8.60
C LEU A 481 14.32 -36.00 7.26
N TYR A 482 13.21 -36.45 6.67
CA TYR A 482 13.21 -37.13 5.38
C TYR A 482 12.72 -36.17 4.30
N LEU A 483 13.55 -35.91 3.29
CA LEU A 483 13.22 -35.06 2.16
C LEU A 483 13.12 -35.92 0.91
N ASP A 484 11.89 -36.29 0.57
CA ASP A 484 11.59 -37.20 -0.53
C ASP A 484 11.89 -36.56 -1.89
N GLY A 485 12.63 -37.28 -2.74
CA GLY A 485 12.96 -36.85 -4.11
C GLY A 485 13.73 -35.52 -4.21
N LEU A 486 14.39 -35.09 -3.13
CA LEU A 486 15.10 -33.81 -3.06
C LEU A 486 16.52 -34.01 -2.55
N SER A 487 17.48 -33.37 -3.23
CA SER A 487 18.84 -33.15 -2.76
C SER A 487 18.97 -31.75 -2.17
N VAL A 488 19.66 -31.66 -1.03
CA VAL A 488 19.89 -30.40 -0.30
C VAL A 488 21.38 -30.07 -0.31
N GLU A 489 21.69 -28.84 -0.68
CA GLU A 489 23.02 -28.24 -0.56
C GLU A 489 22.89 -26.94 0.26
N VAL A 490 23.81 -26.69 1.19
CA VAL A 490 23.82 -25.49 2.03
C VAL A 490 25.19 -24.82 1.91
N ARG A 491 25.22 -23.52 1.64
CA ARG A 491 26.44 -22.74 1.38
C ARG A 491 26.46 -21.42 2.14
#